data_AF-L1J1C5-F1
#
_entry.id   AF-L1J1C5-F1
#
_cell.length_a   1.000
_cell.length_b   1.000
_cell.length_c   1.000
_cell.angle_alpha   90.00
_cell.angle_beta   90.00
_cell.angle_gamma   90.00
#
_symmetry.space_group_name_H-M   'P 1'
#
loop_
_entity.id
_entity.type
_entity.pdbx_description
1 polymer ?
#
loop_
_entity_poly.entity_id
_entity_poly.type
_entity_poly.pdbx_seq_one_letter_code
_entity_poly.pdbx_strand_id
1 'polypeptide(L)' 'AVDLYDKAIALSPYDHVLHGNKAQALLSAHRFSEALASADMSVALMPDWGKGHFRR' A
#
# COMPACT_ATOMS: atom_id res chain seq x y z
N ALA A 1 -12.28 0.55 -4.06
CA ALA A 1 -11.45 0.81 -2.86
C ALA A 1 -10.07 1.34 -3.25
N VAL A 2 -9.38 0.69 -4.20
CA VAL A 2 -8.08 1.13 -4.74
C VAL A 2 -8.11 2.59 -5.22
N ASP A 3 -9.10 2.99 -6.01
CA ASP A 3 -9.18 4.37 -6.54
C ASP A 3 -9.29 5.45 -5.46
N LEU A 4 -9.88 5.13 -4.30
CA LEU A 4 -9.93 6.05 -3.16
C LEU A 4 -8.56 6.18 -2.50
N TYR A 5 -7.81 5.08 -2.41
CA TYR A 5 -6.43 5.11 -1.95
C TYR A 5 -5.51 5.84 -2.93
N ASP A 6 -5.74 5.74 -4.24
CA ASP A 6 -4.97 6.52 -5.23
C ASP A 6 -5.17 8.02 -5.06
N LYS A 7 -6.41 8.46 -4.82
CA LYS A 7 -6.69 9.87 -4.50
C LYS A 7 -6.05 10.29 -3.16
N ALA A 8 -6.09 9.44 -2.15
CA ALA A 8 -5.47 9.72 -0.87
C ALA A 8 -3.95 9.81 -0.98
N ILE A 9 -3.32 8.92 -1.75
CA ILE A 9 -1.87 8.92 -2.05
C ILE A 9 -1.50 10.17 -2.86
N ALA A 10 -2.34 10.63 -3.78
CA ALA A 10 -2.10 11.87 -4.51
C ALA A 10 -2.06 13.10 -3.57
N LEU A 11 -2.82 13.08 -2.46
CA LEU A 11 -2.83 14.13 -1.44
C LEU A 11 -1.69 13.95 -0.41
N SER A 12 -1.34 12.71 -0.09
CA SER A 12 -0.27 12.35 0.86
C SER A 12 0.57 11.17 0.34
N PRO A 13 1.54 11.44 -0.56
CA PRO A 13 2.28 10.38 -1.23
C PRO A 13 3.25 9.62 -0.32
N TYR A 14 3.61 10.21 0.82
CA TYR A 14 4.58 9.66 1.77
C TYR A 14 3.92 8.91 2.94
N ASP A 15 2.60 8.78 2.94
CA ASP A 15 1.92 8.01 3.99
C ASP A 15 1.97 6.50 3.70
N HIS A 16 2.89 5.82 4.37
CA HIS A 16 3.02 4.37 4.38
C HIS A 16 1.70 3.62 4.64
N VAL A 17 0.79 4.14 5.47
CA VAL A 17 -0.47 3.46 5.81
C VAL A 17 -1.37 3.36 4.59
N LEU A 18 -1.40 4.40 3.75
CA LEU A 18 -2.20 4.43 2.54
C LEU A 18 -1.69 3.40 1.52
N HIS A 19 -0.38 3.31 1.35
CA HIS A 19 0.25 2.30 0.48
C HIS A 19 -0.02 0.88 0.98
N GLY A 20 0.10 0.63 2.29
CA GLY A 20 -0.24 -0.66 2.88
C GLY A 20 -1.72 -1.00 2.77
N ASN A 21 -2.64 -0.04 2.94
CA ASN A 21 -4.08 -0.26 2.78
C ASN A 21 -4.47 -0.47 1.30
N LYS A 22 -3.80 0.22 0.37
CA LYS A 22 -3.93 -0.03 -1.06
C LYS A 22 -3.46 -1.44 -1.42
N ALA A 23 -2.32 -1.89 -0.89
CA ALA A 23 -1.83 -3.25 -1.09
C ALA A 23 -2.87 -4.30 -0.65
N GLN A 24 -3.44 -4.14 0.55
CA GLN A 24 -4.50 -5.03 1.05
C GLN A 24 -5.72 -5.04 0.10
N ALA A 25 -6.17 -3.87 -0.36
CA ALA A 25 -7.30 -3.75 -1.26
C ALA A 25 -7.03 -4.39 -2.64
N LEU A 26 -5.80 -4.31 -3.13
CA LEU A 26 -5.36 -4.95 -4.38
C LEU A 26 -5.27 -6.47 -4.23
N LEU A 27 -4.82 -6.97 -3.07
CA LEU A 27 -4.85 -8.41 -2.76
C LEU A 27 -6.27 -8.97 -2.80
N SER A 28 -7.22 -8.28 -2.16
CA SER A 28 -8.65 -8.66 -2.21
C SER A 28 -9.25 -8.56 -3.62
N ALA A 29 -8.65 -7.77 -4.51
CA ALA A 29 -9.03 -7.65 -5.92
C ALA A 29 -8.25 -8.61 -6.85
N HIS A 30 -7.46 -9.54 -6.30
CA HIS A 30 -6.59 -10.47 -7.04
C HIS A 30 -5.55 -9.79 -7.96
N ARG A 31 -5.21 -8.52 -7.70
CA ARG A 31 -4.20 -7.73 -8.43
C ARG A 31 -2.85 -7.83 -7.73
N PHE A 32 -2.30 -9.05 -7.69
CA PHE A 32 -1.13 -9.38 -6.87
C PHE A 32 0.13 -8.56 -7.21
N SER A 33 0.40 -8.32 -8.49
CA SER A 33 1.58 -7.58 -8.94
C SER A 33 1.59 -6.14 -8.40
N GLU A 34 0.43 -5.48 -8.43
CA GLU A 34 0.28 -4.10 -7.97
C GLU A 34 0.19 -4.01 -6.45
N ALA A 35 -0.37 -5.06 -5.82
CA ALA A 35 -0.37 -5.19 -4.37
C ALA A 35 1.06 -5.24 -3.83
N LEU A 36 1.92 -6.07 -4.42
CA LEU A 36 3.32 -6.18 -4.06
C LEU A 36 4.05 -4.84 -4.21
N ALA A 37 3.87 -4.16 -5.34
CA ALA A 37 4.46 -2.84 -5.56
C ALA A 37 4.01 -1.80 -4.51
N SER A 38 2.73 -1.81 -4.13
CA SER A 38 2.20 -0.91 -3.09
C SER A 38 2.74 -1.28 -1.70
N ALA A 39 2.91 -2.57 -1.41
CA ALA A 39 3.47 -3.04 -0.15
C ALA A 39 4.97 -2.73 -0.04
N ASP A 40 5.74 -2.91 -1.11
CA ASP A 40 7.15 -2.54 -1.17
C ASP A 40 7.32 -1.02 -0.95
N MET A 41 6.47 -0.18 -1.53
CA MET A 41 6.46 1.27 -1.25
C MET A 41 6.12 1.57 0.21
N SER A 42 5.15 0.86 0.79
CA SER A 42 4.81 1.02 2.21
C SER A 42 6.00 0.69 3.13
N VAL A 43 6.74 -0.38 2.83
CA VAL A 43 7.93 -0.81 3.59
C VAL A 43 9.09 0.15 3.35
N ALA A 44 9.27 0.64 2.12
CA ALA A 44 10.31 1.63 1.81
C ALA A 44 10.09 2.96 2.55
N LEU A 45 8.84 3.40 2.68
CA LEU A 45 8.47 4.63 3.40
C LEU A 45 8.62 4.47 4.92
N MET A 46 8.28 3.31 5.48
CA MET A 46 8.51 3.02 6.88
C MET A 46 8.94 1.56 7.09
N PRO A 47 10.26 1.31 7.10
CA PRO A 47 10.80 -0.04 7.25
C PRO A 47 10.49 -0.66 8.61
N ASP A 48 10.26 0.17 9.62
CA ASP A 48 9.98 -0.27 11.00
C ASP A 48 8.48 -0.56 11.23
N TRP A 49 7.64 -0.36 10.21
CA TRP A 49 6.21 -0.64 10.32
C TRP A 49 5.93 -2.11 10.08
N GLY A 50 5.81 -2.90 11.16
CA GLY A 50 5.58 -4.35 11.07
C GLY A 50 4.36 -4.76 10.23
N LYS A 51 3.33 -3.91 10.11
CA LYS A 51 2.17 -4.17 9.24
C LYS A 51 2.47 -3.99 7.75
N GLY A 52 3.46 -3.18 7.38
CA GLY A 52 3.92 -3.04 6.00
C GLY A 52 4.53 -4.36 5.51
N HIS A 53 5.37 -4.99 6.34
CA HIS A 53 5.98 -6.29 6.04
C HIS A 53 4.97 -7.43 5.92
N PHE A 54 3.90 -7.43 6.73
CA PHE A 54 2.84 -8.43 6.61
C PHE A 54 2.07 -8.33 5.28
N ARG A 55 2.03 -7.14 4.69
CA ARG A 55 1.25 -6.85 3.48
C ARG A 55 2.06 -6.94 2.20
N ARG A 56 3.36 -7.20 2.32
CA ARG A 56 4.27 -7.55 1.22
C ARG A 56 4.16 -9.03 0.92
#